data_AF-A0A3A0ERD7-F1
#
_entry.id   AF-A0A3A0ERD7-F1
#
_cell.length_a   1.000
_cell.length_b   1.000
_cell.length_c   1.000
_cell.angle_alpha   90.00
_cell.angle_beta   90.00
_cell.angle_gamma   90.00
#
_symmetry.space_group_name_H-M   'P 1'
#
loop_
_entity.id
_entity.type
_entity.pdbx_description
1 polymer ?
#
loop_
_entity_poly.entity_id
_entity_poly.type
_entity_poly.pdbx_seq_one_letter_code
_entity_poly.pdbx_strand_id
1 'polypeptide(L)'
;MPIRVYYEDTDAGGIVYYANWLRYFERARTDWLRALGFGHRALADEHGVLLVVRDVSIDYRRPARLDDQLVVDVRPAAVRRASCLLWQSARLAGNDEALVVAQLRFAAIRRGDGRATAFPEPLQRRIRDSLPALPDAPADSELSIVTLVLHASLLVQFVMALLLLISLGSWTVIFRKGFAIRAAQRATDDFESEFWKDRDLGALYEEIRTGRADHGPLARIFESGMSEFLKTRQQKPGDVAAMLDGSRRAMRAAYQREMDALESNLAFLASAGSVSPYIGLFGTVWGIMNSFRGLANVHQATLAAVAPGIAEALVATAIGLFAAIPAVVAYNRYAYDMDRLSTRFDSFVDEFSNILQRQAR
;
A
#
# COMPACT_ATOMS: atom_id res chain seq x y z
N MET A 1 3.78 -4.74 -46.48
CA MET A 1 2.74 -5.21 -47.42
C MET A 1 2.10 -4.00 -48.09
N PRO A 2 2.14 -3.89 -49.43
CA PRO A 2 1.44 -2.82 -50.15
C PRO A 2 -0.09 -3.04 -50.13
N ILE A 3 -0.86 -1.96 -49.98
CA ILE A 3 -2.34 -1.96 -50.00
C ILE A 3 -2.82 -0.74 -50.80
N ARG A 4 -3.82 -0.92 -51.67
CA ARG A 4 -4.55 0.17 -52.31
C ARG A 4 -5.79 0.49 -51.48
N VAL A 5 -6.07 1.77 -51.24
CA VAL A 5 -7.35 2.22 -50.69
C VAL A 5 -8.41 2.18 -51.79
N TYR A 6 -9.47 1.39 -51.59
CA TYR A 6 -10.61 1.32 -52.51
C TYR A 6 -11.79 2.15 -52.00
N TYR A 7 -12.77 2.37 -52.88
CA TYR A 7 -13.98 3.12 -52.53
C TYR A 7 -14.72 2.52 -51.32
N GLU A 8 -14.76 1.19 -51.22
CA GLU A 8 -15.35 0.47 -50.07
C GLU A 8 -14.65 0.75 -48.73
N ASP A 9 -13.41 1.22 -48.76
CA ASP A 9 -12.64 1.51 -47.57
C ASP A 9 -12.93 2.93 -47.03
N THR A 10 -13.57 3.79 -47.83
CA THR A 10 -13.79 5.22 -47.52
C THR A 10 -15.18 5.51 -46.97
N ASP A 11 -15.28 6.54 -46.13
CA ASP A 11 -16.56 7.11 -45.67
C ASP A 11 -17.08 8.21 -46.60
N ALA A 12 -18.20 8.83 -46.24
CA ALA A 12 -18.80 9.92 -47.01
C ALA A 12 -17.89 11.16 -47.15
N GLY A 13 -16.85 11.29 -46.31
CA GLY A 13 -15.83 12.33 -46.38
C GLY A 13 -14.68 12.01 -47.34
N GLY A 14 -14.72 10.86 -48.02
CA GLY A 14 -13.66 10.43 -48.96
C GLY A 14 -12.34 10.05 -48.29
N ILE A 15 -12.37 9.78 -46.98
CA ILE A 15 -11.24 9.31 -46.18
C ILE A 15 -11.47 7.87 -45.73
N VAL A 16 -10.39 7.14 -45.47
CA VAL A 16 -10.49 5.77 -44.95
C VAL A 16 -11.25 5.77 -43.62
N TYR A 17 -12.35 5.02 -43.57
CA TYR A 17 -13.13 4.86 -42.34
C TYR A 17 -12.28 4.19 -41.26
N TYR A 18 -12.28 4.75 -40.05
CA TYR A 18 -11.31 4.38 -39.00
C TYR A 18 -11.24 2.86 -38.72
N ALA A 19 -12.37 2.15 -38.77
CA ALA A 19 -12.41 0.71 -38.52
C ALA A 19 -11.76 -0.12 -39.65
N ASN A 20 -11.66 0.41 -40.87
CA ASN A 20 -11.04 -0.30 -42.00
C ASN A 20 -9.52 -0.44 -41.83
N TRP A 21 -8.88 0.39 -41.01
CA TRP A 21 -7.47 0.20 -40.63
C TRP A 21 -7.23 -1.15 -39.95
N LEU A 22 -8.18 -1.65 -39.15
CA LEU A 22 -8.07 -2.99 -38.55
C LEU A 22 -8.02 -4.09 -39.61
N ARG A 23 -8.76 -3.93 -40.72
CA ARG A 23 -8.76 -4.88 -41.84
C ARG A 23 -7.41 -4.88 -42.55
N TYR A 24 -6.84 -3.71 -42.80
CA TYR A 24 -5.50 -3.60 -43.38
C TYR A 24 -4.44 -4.24 -42.48
N PHE A 25 -4.50 -3.95 -41.18
CA PHE A 25 -3.61 -4.54 -40.20
C PHE A 25 -3.79 -6.06 -40.08
N GLU A 26 -5.01 -6.58 -40.19
CA GLU A 26 -5.26 -8.02 -40.18
C GLU A 26 -4.72 -8.73 -41.41
N ARG A 27 -4.92 -8.16 -42.61
CA ARG A 27 -4.34 -8.69 -43.85
C ARG A 27 -2.81 -8.75 -43.74
N ALA A 28 -2.19 -7.67 -43.25
CA ALA A 28 -0.74 -7.63 -43.06
C ALA A 28 -0.24 -8.63 -42.00
N ARG A 29 -0.97 -8.82 -40.89
CA ARG A 29 -0.63 -9.86 -39.89
C ARG A 29 -0.75 -11.27 -40.46
N THR A 30 -1.77 -11.52 -41.26
CA THR A 30 -2.01 -12.81 -41.91
C THR A 30 -0.85 -13.15 -42.85
N ASP A 31 -0.40 -12.18 -43.64
CA ASP A 31 0.73 -12.35 -44.55
C ASP A 31 2.06 -12.48 -43.80
N TRP A 32 2.26 -11.70 -42.73
CA TRP A 32 3.41 -11.85 -41.84
C TRP A 32 3.49 -13.26 -41.23
N LEU A 33 2.38 -13.78 -40.71
CA LEU A 33 2.33 -15.14 -40.15
C LEU A 33 2.63 -16.20 -41.21
N ARG A 34 2.10 -16.02 -42.44
CA ARG A 34 2.39 -16.90 -43.58
C ARG A 34 3.86 -16.85 -43.97
N ALA A 35 4.48 -15.67 -43.94
CA ALA A 35 5.92 -15.51 -44.20
C ALA A 35 6.78 -16.21 -43.15
N LEU A 36 6.31 -16.32 -41.91
CA LEU A 36 6.92 -17.17 -40.88
C LEU A 36 6.66 -18.67 -41.10
N GLY A 37 5.97 -19.07 -42.17
CA GLY A 37 5.65 -20.47 -42.48
C GLY A 37 4.37 -21.00 -41.82
N PHE A 38 3.55 -20.13 -41.22
CA PHE A 38 2.36 -20.54 -40.48
C PHE A 38 1.09 -19.90 -41.08
N GLY A 39 0.25 -20.71 -41.73
CA GLY A 39 -1.10 -20.27 -42.12
C GLY A 39 -2.09 -20.46 -40.96
N HIS A 40 -3.11 -19.61 -40.85
CA HIS A 40 -4.18 -19.79 -39.86
C HIS A 40 -4.84 -21.17 -39.92
N ARG A 41 -5.07 -21.68 -41.14
CA ARG A 41 -5.63 -23.02 -41.35
C ARG A 41 -4.67 -24.14 -40.93
N ALA A 42 -3.39 -24.05 -41.30
CA ALA A 42 -2.37 -25.01 -40.88
C ALA A 42 -2.21 -25.05 -39.35
N LEU A 43 -2.21 -23.88 -38.69
CA LEU A 43 -2.21 -23.81 -37.22
C LEU A 43 -3.44 -24.49 -36.59
N ALA A 44 -4.60 -24.32 -37.20
CA ALA A 44 -5.85 -24.91 -36.71
C ALA A 44 -5.93 -26.43 -36.94
N ASP A 45 -5.44 -26.92 -38.08
CA ASP A 45 -5.57 -28.31 -38.51
C ASP A 45 -4.41 -29.18 -37.99
N GLU A 46 -3.17 -28.68 -37.99
CA GLU A 46 -1.97 -29.44 -37.60
C GLU A 46 -1.62 -29.28 -36.11
N HIS A 47 -1.93 -28.13 -35.52
CA HIS A 47 -1.56 -27.81 -34.14
C HIS A 47 -2.77 -27.63 -33.20
N GLY A 48 -4.00 -27.62 -33.72
CA GLY A 48 -5.20 -27.38 -32.91
C GLY A 48 -5.24 -26.00 -32.25
N VAL A 49 -4.51 -25.01 -32.81
CA VAL A 49 -4.38 -23.65 -32.27
C VAL A 49 -5.11 -22.64 -33.16
N LEU A 50 -5.92 -21.78 -32.55
CA LEU A 50 -6.48 -20.59 -33.16
C LEU A 50 -5.83 -19.33 -32.56
N LEU A 51 -5.72 -18.28 -33.36
CA LEU A 51 -5.21 -16.98 -32.91
C LEU A 51 -6.37 -16.00 -32.76
N VAL A 52 -6.48 -15.37 -31.59
CA VAL A 52 -7.50 -14.36 -31.31
C VAL A 52 -6.87 -13.06 -30.85
N VAL A 53 -7.44 -11.93 -31.24
CA VAL A 53 -7.01 -10.62 -30.75
C VAL A 53 -7.52 -10.43 -29.32
N ARG A 54 -6.63 -10.06 -28.40
CA ARG A 54 -6.96 -9.83 -26.98
C ARG A 54 -7.16 -8.36 -26.66
N ASP A 55 -6.28 -7.52 -27.20
CA ASP A 55 -6.30 -6.07 -27.06
C ASP A 55 -5.69 -5.41 -28.29
N VAL A 56 -6.17 -4.21 -28.61
CA VAL A 56 -5.65 -3.36 -29.68
C VAL A 56 -5.72 -1.90 -29.24
N SER A 57 -4.65 -1.16 -29.49
CA SER A 57 -4.56 0.29 -29.32
C SER A 57 -4.09 0.90 -30.64
N ILE A 58 -4.77 1.95 -31.11
CA ILE A 58 -4.51 2.57 -32.41
C ILE A 58 -4.40 4.08 -32.23
N ASP A 59 -3.34 4.64 -32.79
CA ASP A 59 -3.06 6.07 -32.89
C ASP A 59 -3.21 6.50 -34.36
N TYR A 60 -4.23 7.30 -34.65
CA TYR A 60 -4.53 7.83 -35.99
C TYR A 60 -3.93 9.22 -36.12
N ARG A 61 -2.82 9.35 -36.86
CA ARG A 61 -2.06 10.59 -36.97
C ARG A 61 -2.49 11.43 -38.16
N ARG A 62 -2.75 10.78 -39.30
CA ARG A 62 -3.15 11.43 -40.55
C ARG A 62 -4.12 10.56 -41.35
N PRO A 63 -5.06 11.17 -42.09
CA PRO A 63 -6.00 10.42 -42.92
C PRO A 63 -5.34 9.88 -44.19
N ALA A 64 -5.87 8.78 -44.72
CA ALA A 64 -5.64 8.30 -46.08
C ALA A 64 -6.92 8.50 -46.91
N ARG A 65 -6.80 8.66 -48.22
CA ARG A 65 -7.88 8.92 -49.17
C ARG A 65 -8.00 7.81 -50.21
N LEU A 66 -9.10 7.85 -50.96
CA LEU A 66 -9.31 6.99 -52.13
C LEU A 66 -8.08 6.99 -53.04
N ASP A 67 -7.71 5.82 -53.55
CA ASP A 67 -6.57 5.55 -54.43
C ASP A 67 -5.19 5.73 -53.80
N ASP A 68 -5.06 6.08 -52.51
CA ASP A 68 -3.76 6.09 -51.85
C ASP A 68 -3.10 4.70 -51.88
N GLN A 69 -1.79 4.68 -52.11
CA GLN A 69 -0.97 3.49 -51.95
C GLN A 69 -0.40 3.49 -50.55
N LEU A 70 -0.77 2.49 -49.76
CA LEU A 70 -0.30 2.30 -48.40
C LEU A 70 0.76 1.19 -48.35
N VAL A 71 1.71 1.34 -47.45
CA VAL A 71 2.62 0.29 -47.02
C VAL A 71 2.32 0.01 -45.56
N VAL A 72 1.89 -1.21 -45.27
CA VAL A 72 1.60 -1.69 -43.92
C VAL A 72 2.71 -2.60 -43.44
N ASP A 73 3.25 -2.31 -42.27
CA ASP A 73 4.30 -3.08 -41.61
C ASP A 73 3.77 -3.72 -40.34
N VAL A 74 4.32 -4.90 -40.06
CA VAL A 74 4.03 -5.69 -38.86
C VAL A 74 5.37 -6.15 -38.30
N ARG A 75 5.59 -5.90 -37.02
CA ARG A 75 6.81 -6.31 -36.32
C ARG A 75 6.43 -6.90 -34.96
N PRO A 76 6.98 -8.05 -34.57
CA PRO A 76 6.81 -8.53 -33.21
C PRO A 76 7.58 -7.63 -32.25
N ALA A 77 6.92 -7.24 -31.16
CA ALA A 77 7.52 -6.45 -30.08
C ALA A 77 7.86 -7.33 -28.86
N ALA A 78 7.02 -8.32 -28.57
CA ALA A 78 7.29 -9.30 -27.51
C ALA A 78 6.57 -10.62 -27.79
N VAL A 79 7.14 -11.73 -27.32
CA VAL A 79 6.50 -13.06 -27.39
C VAL A 79 6.58 -13.75 -26.04
N ARG A 80 5.43 -14.26 -25.57
CA ARG A 80 5.30 -15.10 -24.38
C ARG A 80 4.88 -16.51 -24.80
N ARG A 81 4.55 -17.36 -23.83
CA ARG A 81 4.14 -18.75 -24.08
C ARG A 81 2.87 -18.87 -24.94
N ALA A 82 1.86 -18.05 -24.66
CA ALA A 82 0.53 -18.13 -25.27
C ALA A 82 0.07 -16.81 -25.92
N SER A 83 0.92 -15.79 -25.96
CA SER A 83 0.57 -14.48 -26.51
C SER A 83 1.75 -13.75 -27.12
N CYS A 84 1.48 -12.90 -28.10
CA CYS A 84 2.48 -12.08 -28.78
C CYS A 84 1.95 -10.66 -28.94
N LEU A 85 2.81 -9.68 -28.63
CA LEU A 85 2.57 -8.26 -28.87
C LEU A 85 3.19 -7.90 -30.21
N LEU A 86 2.42 -7.23 -31.06
CA LEU A 86 2.84 -6.72 -32.35
C LEU A 86 2.78 -5.19 -32.35
N TRP A 87 3.75 -4.58 -33.00
CA TRP A 87 3.69 -3.21 -33.48
C TRP A 87 3.34 -3.22 -34.97
N GLN A 88 2.42 -2.35 -35.36
CA GLN A 88 1.98 -2.20 -36.74
C GLN A 88 1.96 -0.73 -37.13
N SER A 89 2.28 -0.43 -38.38
CA SER A 89 2.15 0.92 -38.93
C SER A 89 1.67 0.89 -40.35
N ALA A 90 0.95 1.92 -40.75
CA ALA A 90 0.66 2.20 -42.14
C ALA A 90 1.19 3.57 -42.54
N ARG A 91 1.85 3.64 -43.70
CA ARG A 91 2.39 4.87 -44.30
C ARG A 91 2.04 4.93 -45.78
N LEU A 92 2.10 6.12 -46.39
CA LEU A 92 1.99 6.23 -47.85
C LEU A 92 3.23 5.60 -48.50
N ALA A 93 3.05 4.97 -49.66
CA ALA A 93 4.16 4.46 -50.45
C ALA A 93 5.09 5.62 -50.85
N GLY A 94 6.40 5.47 -50.59
CA GLY A 94 7.40 6.51 -50.82
C GLY A 94 7.50 7.58 -49.73
N ASN A 95 6.77 7.44 -48.61
CA ASN A 95 6.90 8.29 -47.43
C ASN A 95 7.28 7.44 -46.22
N ASP A 96 8.14 7.95 -45.34
CA ASP A 96 8.56 7.29 -44.09
C ASP A 96 7.65 7.60 -42.90
N GLU A 97 6.82 8.63 -42.99
CA GLU A 97 5.94 9.05 -41.90
C GLU A 97 4.70 8.14 -41.79
N ALA A 98 4.47 7.59 -40.60
CA ALA A 98 3.31 6.76 -40.32
C ALA A 98 2.03 7.59 -40.23
N LEU A 99 1.02 7.22 -41.03
CA LEU A 99 -0.34 7.74 -40.96
C LEU A 99 -1.08 7.19 -39.75
N VAL A 100 -0.89 5.90 -39.47
CA VAL A 100 -1.53 5.17 -38.38
C VAL A 100 -0.53 4.22 -37.76
N VAL A 101 -0.48 4.17 -36.42
CA VAL A 101 0.33 3.23 -35.66
C VAL A 101 -0.57 2.44 -34.73
N ALA A 102 -0.34 1.15 -34.59
CA ALA A 102 -1.13 0.29 -33.72
C ALA A 102 -0.23 -0.66 -32.91
N GLN A 103 -0.63 -0.91 -31.68
CA GLN A 103 -0.16 -2.05 -30.90
C GLN A 103 -1.29 -3.05 -30.75
N LEU A 104 -1.01 -4.32 -31.00
CA LEU A 104 -1.99 -5.38 -30.93
C LEU A 104 -1.41 -6.60 -30.23
N ARG A 105 -2.16 -7.18 -29.31
CA ARG A 105 -1.84 -8.46 -28.71
C ARG A 105 -2.77 -9.53 -29.24
N PHE A 106 -2.18 -10.60 -29.78
CA PHE A 106 -2.92 -11.83 -30.07
C PHE A 106 -2.53 -12.93 -29.11
N ALA A 107 -3.48 -13.83 -28.86
CA ALA A 107 -3.33 -15.00 -27.99
C ALA A 107 -3.63 -16.28 -28.77
N ALA A 108 -2.90 -17.35 -28.44
CA ALA A 108 -3.20 -18.70 -28.91
C ALA A 108 -4.24 -19.35 -28.00
N ILE A 109 -5.30 -19.87 -28.61
CA ILE A 109 -6.35 -20.64 -27.93
C ILE A 109 -6.48 -22.01 -28.58
N ARG A 110 -6.88 -23.02 -27.79
CA ARG A 110 -7.15 -24.36 -28.29
C ARG A 110 -8.49 -24.37 -29.04
N ARG A 111 -8.50 -24.95 -30.25
CA ARG A 111 -9.67 -25.00 -31.14
C ARG A 111 -10.91 -25.65 -30.50
N GLY A 112 -10.73 -26.62 -29.59
CA GLY A 112 -11.81 -27.38 -28.99
C GLY A 112 -12.57 -26.66 -27.86
N ASP A 113 -11.86 -26.03 -26.92
CA ASP A 113 -12.45 -25.45 -25.70
C ASP A 113 -12.21 -23.94 -25.55
N GLY A 114 -11.50 -23.31 -26.50
CA GLY A 114 -11.16 -21.89 -26.47
C GLY A 114 -10.19 -21.49 -25.34
N ARG A 115 -9.62 -22.44 -24.59
CA ARG A 115 -8.69 -22.13 -23.50
C ARG A 115 -7.34 -21.70 -24.06
N ALA A 116 -6.70 -20.76 -23.36
CA ALA A 116 -5.37 -20.31 -23.71
C ALA A 116 -4.39 -21.50 -23.77
N THR A 117 -3.62 -21.57 -24.86
CA THR A 117 -2.66 -22.64 -25.10
C THR A 117 -1.33 -22.06 -25.58
N ALA A 118 -0.25 -22.83 -25.43
CA ALA A 118 1.05 -22.39 -25.92
C ALA A 118 1.05 -22.30 -27.45
N PHE A 119 1.83 -21.36 -28.01
CA PHE A 119 2.18 -21.41 -29.42
C PHE A 119 2.94 -22.72 -29.73
N PRO A 120 2.79 -23.26 -30.95
CA PRO A 120 3.71 -24.30 -31.43
C PRO A 120 5.15 -23.82 -31.30
N GLU A 121 6.03 -24.69 -30.81
CA GLU A 121 7.42 -24.34 -30.56
C GLU A 121 8.12 -23.72 -31.80
N PRO A 122 7.97 -24.25 -33.02
CA PRO A 122 8.66 -23.67 -34.17
C PRO A 122 8.13 -22.28 -34.54
N LEU A 123 6.84 -21.99 -34.29
CA LEU A 123 6.28 -20.63 -34.44
C LEU A 123 6.87 -19.70 -33.38
N GLN A 124 6.89 -20.14 -32.12
CA GLN A 124 7.40 -19.33 -31.03
C GLN A 124 8.88 -18.95 -31.23
N ARG A 125 9.70 -19.89 -31.71
CA ARG A 125 11.11 -19.66 -32.07
C ARG A 125 11.21 -18.63 -33.20
N ARG A 126 10.50 -18.80 -34.32
CA ARG A 126 10.55 -17.86 -35.45
C ARG A 126 10.07 -16.44 -35.09
N ILE A 127 9.07 -16.32 -34.21
CA ILE A 127 8.66 -15.00 -33.69
C ILE A 127 9.78 -14.39 -32.85
N ARG A 128 10.42 -15.18 -31.99
CA ARG A 128 11.54 -14.72 -31.15
C ARG A 128 12.74 -14.26 -31.98
N ASP A 129 13.07 -15.00 -33.03
CA ASP A 129 14.19 -14.69 -33.92
C ASP A 129 13.94 -13.45 -34.79
N SER A 130 12.66 -13.07 -34.97
CA SER A 130 12.25 -11.86 -35.70
C SER A 130 11.97 -10.65 -34.80
N LEU A 131 12.21 -10.77 -33.48
CA LEU A 131 12.20 -9.62 -32.59
C LEU A 131 13.31 -8.66 -33.01
N PRO A 132 13.07 -7.34 -33.02
CA PRO A 132 14.13 -6.38 -33.26
C PRO A 132 15.25 -6.58 -32.24
N ALA A 133 16.50 -6.55 -32.67
CA ALA A 133 17.63 -6.35 -31.77
C ALA A 133 17.38 -5.03 -31.05
N LEU A 134 17.16 -5.07 -29.73
CA LEU A 134 16.72 -3.92 -28.92
C LEU A 134 17.50 -2.65 -29.29
N PRO A 135 16.89 -1.62 -29.93
CA PRO A 135 17.11 -0.29 -29.38
C PRO A 135 16.52 -0.32 -27.97
N ASP A 136 17.18 0.29 -26.98
CA ASP A 136 16.59 0.49 -25.66
C ASP A 136 15.13 0.87 -25.85
N ALA A 137 14.22 -0.03 -25.44
CA ALA A 137 12.81 0.29 -25.49
C ALA A 137 12.65 1.65 -24.80
N PRO A 138 11.80 2.56 -25.28
CA PRO A 138 11.26 3.54 -24.35
C PRO A 138 10.64 2.65 -23.27
N ALA A 139 11.30 2.63 -22.11
CA ALA A 139 10.88 1.84 -20.98
C ALA A 139 9.38 2.04 -20.85
N ASP A 140 8.66 0.93 -20.70
CA ASP A 140 7.24 0.96 -20.45
C ASP A 140 6.92 2.21 -19.63
N SER A 141 6.06 3.09 -20.16
CA SER A 141 5.32 4.03 -19.33
C SER A 141 4.30 3.25 -18.49
N GLU A 142 4.76 2.16 -17.87
CA GLU A 142 4.23 1.70 -16.62
C GLU A 142 4.30 2.92 -15.71
N LEU A 143 3.12 3.40 -15.35
CA LEU A 143 2.88 4.38 -14.31
C LEU A 143 3.48 3.86 -13.01
N SER A 144 4.82 3.90 -12.90
CA SER A 144 5.52 3.54 -11.69
C SER A 144 5.12 4.58 -10.65
N ILE A 145 4.69 4.12 -9.49
CA ILE A 145 4.31 4.98 -8.37
C ILE A 145 5.44 5.97 -8.07
N VAL A 146 6.68 5.53 -8.25
CA VAL A 146 7.88 6.37 -8.07
C VAL A 146 7.95 7.48 -9.11
N THR A 147 7.70 7.18 -10.39
CA THR A 147 7.66 8.22 -11.43
C THR A 147 6.51 9.19 -11.20
N LEU A 148 5.37 8.71 -10.72
CA LEU A 148 4.22 9.55 -10.39
C LEU A 148 4.57 10.53 -9.25
N VAL A 149 5.23 10.04 -8.20
CA VAL A 149 5.69 10.86 -7.07
C VAL A 149 6.73 11.90 -7.50
N LEU A 150 7.68 11.53 -8.37
CA LEU A 150 8.75 12.42 -8.83
C LEU A 150 8.26 13.57 -9.73
N HIS A 151 7.16 13.37 -10.45
CA HIS A 151 6.57 14.42 -11.31
C HIS A 151 5.54 15.30 -10.59
N ALA A 152 5.16 14.94 -9.36
CA ALA A 152 4.23 15.72 -8.55
C ALA A 152 4.77 17.10 -8.19
N SER A 153 3.85 18.04 -7.95
CA SER A 153 4.23 19.38 -7.47
C SER A 153 5.04 19.31 -6.17
N LEU A 154 5.99 20.23 -5.98
CA LEU A 154 6.86 20.27 -4.79
C LEU A 154 6.08 20.21 -3.47
N LEU A 155 4.92 20.86 -3.41
CA LEU A 155 4.07 20.82 -2.22
C LEU A 155 3.50 19.41 -1.97
N VAL A 156 3.02 18.73 -3.01
CA VAL A 156 2.48 17.35 -2.88
C VAL A 156 3.60 16.38 -2.49
N GLN A 157 4.81 16.56 -3.03
CA GLN A 157 5.99 15.80 -2.61
C GLN A 157 6.31 16.00 -1.12
N PHE A 158 6.27 17.24 -0.63
CA PHE A 158 6.45 17.54 0.79
C PHE A 158 5.37 16.88 1.66
N VAL A 159 4.10 16.96 1.24
CA VAL A 159 2.98 16.31 1.94
C VAL A 159 3.19 14.79 2.03
N MET A 160 3.57 14.14 0.93
CA MET A 160 3.84 12.70 0.92
C MET A 160 5.05 12.33 1.79
N ALA A 161 6.13 13.12 1.74
CA ALA A 161 7.30 12.92 2.60
C ALA A 161 6.95 13.05 4.09
N LEU A 162 6.17 14.07 4.45
CA LEU A 162 5.68 14.25 5.82
C LEU A 162 4.83 13.06 6.28
N LEU A 163 3.88 12.61 5.45
CA LEU A 163 3.04 11.45 5.77
C LEU A 163 3.87 10.16 5.92
N LEU A 164 4.91 9.99 5.10
CA LEU A 164 5.82 8.86 5.21
C LEU A 164 6.58 8.90 6.56
N LEU A 165 7.09 10.07 6.96
CA LEU A 165 7.74 10.25 8.27
C LEU A 165 6.78 9.98 9.44
N ILE A 166 5.54 10.47 9.36
CA ILE A 166 4.51 10.18 10.35
C ILE A 166 4.26 8.67 10.42
N SER A 167 4.11 7.99 9.27
CA SER A 167 3.89 6.55 9.20
C SER A 167 5.04 5.76 9.85
N LEU A 168 6.29 6.08 9.50
CA LEU A 168 7.49 5.47 10.10
C LEU A 168 7.54 5.70 11.63
N GLY A 169 7.24 6.92 12.06
CA GLY A 169 7.13 7.26 13.49
C GLY A 169 6.04 6.45 14.18
N SER A 170 4.87 6.32 13.55
CA SER A 170 3.74 5.54 14.09
C SER A 170 4.12 4.08 14.27
N TRP A 171 4.70 3.44 13.26
CA TRP A 171 5.17 2.05 13.38
C TRP A 171 6.19 1.86 14.51
N THR A 172 7.13 2.80 14.65
CA THR A 172 8.12 2.77 15.74
C THR A 172 7.45 2.81 17.11
N VAL A 173 6.48 3.73 17.30
CA VAL A 173 5.73 3.84 18.55
C VAL A 173 4.85 2.60 18.77
N ILE A 174 4.20 2.08 17.73
CA ILE A 174 3.35 0.88 17.80
C ILE A 174 4.16 -0.31 18.36
N PHE A 175 5.29 -0.65 17.75
CA PHE A 175 6.08 -1.78 18.22
C PHE A 175 6.62 -1.56 19.64
N ARG A 176 7.24 -0.40 19.89
CA ARG A 176 7.80 -0.09 21.22
C ARG A 176 6.73 -0.15 22.32
N LYS A 177 5.56 0.45 22.07
CA LYS A 177 4.46 0.47 23.05
C LYS A 177 3.82 -0.90 23.23
N GLY A 178 3.66 -1.65 22.14
CA GLY A 178 3.18 -3.02 22.17
C GLY A 178 4.06 -3.97 23.00
N PHE A 179 5.38 -3.78 23.01
CA PHE A 179 6.27 -4.52 23.90
C PHE A 179 6.17 -4.05 25.35
N ALA A 180 6.16 -2.73 25.59
CA ALA A 180 6.07 -2.16 26.93
C ALA A 180 4.78 -2.57 27.68
N ILE A 181 3.62 -2.47 27.03
CA ILE A 181 2.32 -2.85 27.62
C ILE A 181 2.27 -4.36 27.89
N ARG A 182 2.74 -5.19 26.95
CA ARG A 182 2.77 -6.65 27.17
C ARG A 182 3.70 -7.05 28.31
N ALA A 183 4.85 -6.39 28.45
CA ALA A 183 5.76 -6.62 29.56
C ALA A 183 5.12 -6.21 30.89
N ALA A 184 4.46 -5.05 30.94
CA ALA A 184 3.73 -4.59 32.12
C ALA A 184 2.59 -5.54 32.51
N GLN A 185 1.81 -6.03 31.54
CA GLN A 185 0.74 -7.00 31.77
C GLN A 185 1.28 -8.30 32.36
N ARG A 186 2.31 -8.89 31.74
CA ARG A 186 2.93 -10.13 32.23
C ARG A 186 3.50 -9.97 33.64
N ALA A 187 4.26 -8.92 33.89
CA ALA A 187 4.84 -8.69 35.21
C ALA A 187 3.75 -8.47 36.28
N THR A 188 2.63 -7.82 35.91
CA THR A 188 1.47 -7.68 36.78
C THR A 188 0.83 -9.04 37.08
N ASP A 189 0.61 -9.88 36.06
CA ASP A 189 0.05 -11.23 36.22
C ASP A 189 0.94 -12.11 37.12
N ASP A 190 2.25 -12.08 36.88
CA ASP A 190 3.24 -12.85 37.63
C ASP A 190 3.26 -12.42 39.10
N PHE A 191 3.35 -11.11 39.37
CA PHE A 191 3.34 -10.57 40.73
C PHE A 191 2.03 -10.86 41.46
N GLU A 192 0.89 -10.64 40.82
CA GLU A 192 -0.43 -10.90 41.42
C GLU A 192 -0.57 -12.39 41.78
N SER A 193 -0.12 -13.29 40.90
CA SER A 193 -0.12 -14.73 41.20
C SER A 193 0.75 -15.10 42.41
N GLU A 194 1.85 -14.40 42.63
CA GLU A 194 2.75 -14.64 43.77
C GLU A 194 2.23 -14.00 45.05
N PHE A 195 1.63 -12.81 44.96
CA PHE A 195 1.03 -12.10 46.08
C PHE A 195 -0.14 -12.87 46.72
N TRP A 196 -0.97 -13.55 45.90
CA TRP A 196 -2.12 -14.31 46.38
C TRP A 196 -1.81 -15.75 46.80
N LYS A 197 -0.58 -16.24 46.56
CA LYS A 197 -0.10 -17.45 47.24
C LYS A 197 0.17 -17.04 48.68
N ASP A 198 -0.43 -17.75 49.64
CA ASP A 198 -0.45 -17.49 51.09
C ASP A 198 0.96 -17.32 51.73
N ARG A 199 1.66 -16.25 51.38
CA ARG A 199 3.02 -15.91 51.77
C ARG A 199 3.02 -14.75 52.76
N ASP A 200 4.06 -14.73 53.59
CA ASP A 200 4.34 -13.59 54.44
C ASP A 200 4.67 -12.34 53.60
N LEU A 201 3.89 -11.27 53.79
CA LEU A 201 4.07 -9.99 53.11
C LEU A 201 5.44 -9.36 53.42
N GLY A 202 5.99 -9.63 54.60
CA GLY A 202 7.33 -9.17 54.98
C GLY A 202 8.42 -9.79 54.10
N ALA A 203 8.36 -11.11 53.90
CA ALA A 203 9.27 -11.82 53.00
C ALA A 203 9.15 -11.33 51.54
N LEU A 204 7.92 -11.14 51.05
CA LEU A 204 7.69 -10.63 49.69
C LEU A 204 8.24 -9.20 49.49
N TYR A 205 8.06 -8.33 50.49
CA TYR A 205 8.63 -6.97 50.46
C TYR A 205 10.16 -6.98 50.42
N GLU A 206 10.79 -7.83 51.22
CA GLU A 206 12.25 -7.92 51.24
C GLU A 206 12.81 -8.51 49.94
N GLU A 207 12.11 -9.48 49.33
CA GLU A 207 12.44 -10.03 48.01
C GLU A 207 12.42 -8.95 46.92
N ILE A 208 11.38 -8.10 46.89
CA ILE A 208 11.29 -7.00 45.92
C ILE A 208 12.36 -5.94 46.17
N ARG A 209 12.57 -5.55 47.43
CA ARG A 209 13.51 -4.49 47.82
C ARG A 209 14.97 -4.87 47.56
N THR A 210 15.33 -6.13 47.75
CA THR A 210 16.71 -6.63 47.60
C THR A 210 16.98 -7.24 46.22
N GLY A 211 15.92 -7.63 45.52
CA GLY A 211 15.99 -8.19 44.18
C GLY A 211 16.56 -7.20 43.16
N ARG A 212 17.43 -7.70 42.27
CA ARG A 212 17.94 -6.93 41.12
C ARG A 212 16.97 -6.88 39.93
N ALA A 213 15.93 -7.71 39.96
CA ALA A 213 14.96 -7.82 38.88
C ALA A 213 13.88 -6.73 38.98
N ASP A 214 13.47 -6.20 37.83
CA ASP A 214 12.27 -5.36 37.77
C ASP A 214 11.02 -6.25 37.87
N HIS A 215 10.32 -6.18 39.01
CA HIS A 215 9.11 -6.95 39.29
C HIS A 215 7.84 -6.32 38.69
N GLY A 216 7.99 -5.21 37.94
CA GLY A 216 6.92 -4.57 37.20
C GLY A 216 6.09 -3.58 38.02
N PRO A 217 5.05 -2.99 37.38
CA PRO A 217 4.33 -1.86 37.93
C PRO A 217 3.59 -2.15 39.25
N LEU A 218 2.88 -3.29 39.31
CA LEU A 218 2.09 -3.65 40.50
C LEU A 218 2.97 -3.91 41.73
N ALA A 219 4.14 -4.52 41.53
CA ALA A 219 5.13 -4.71 42.57
C ALA A 219 5.68 -3.38 43.11
N ARG A 220 5.92 -2.38 42.26
CA ARG A 220 6.35 -1.03 42.69
C ARG A 220 5.26 -0.28 43.48
N ILE A 221 4.00 -0.50 43.13
CA ILE A 221 2.84 0.02 43.90
C ILE A 221 2.82 -0.63 45.28
N PHE A 222 2.92 -1.96 45.35
CA PHE A 222 3.02 -2.70 46.62
C PHE A 222 4.19 -2.23 47.49
N GLU A 223 5.39 -2.15 46.91
CA GLU A 223 6.61 -1.70 47.59
C GLU A 223 6.43 -0.30 48.20
N SER A 224 5.88 0.63 47.41
CA SER A 224 5.62 2.00 47.87
C SER A 224 4.63 2.04 49.05
N GLY A 225 3.58 1.22 49.01
CA GLY A 225 2.61 1.09 50.10
C GLY A 225 3.21 0.48 51.36
N MET A 226 3.91 -0.66 51.21
CA MET A 226 4.50 -1.39 52.33
C MET A 226 5.64 -0.59 52.99
N SER A 227 6.49 0.08 52.21
CA SER A 227 7.55 0.94 52.73
C SER A 227 6.99 2.05 53.61
N GLU A 228 5.93 2.74 53.18
CA GLU A 228 5.31 3.82 53.96
C GLU A 228 4.56 3.29 55.19
N PHE A 229 3.93 2.11 55.08
CA PHE A 229 3.30 1.42 56.21
C PHE A 229 4.33 1.10 57.31
N LEU A 230 5.43 0.45 56.95
CA LEU A 230 6.49 0.05 57.88
C LEU A 230 7.18 1.26 58.52
N LYS A 231 7.45 2.30 57.72
CA LYS A 231 8.03 3.56 58.19
C LYS A 231 7.13 4.26 59.21
N THR A 232 5.83 4.37 58.93
CA THR A 232 4.87 5.01 59.84
C THR A 232 4.68 4.19 61.10
N ARG A 233 4.69 2.85 60.99
CA ARG A 233 4.62 1.93 62.13
C ARG A 233 5.78 2.11 63.11
N GLN A 234 6.98 2.39 62.61
CA GLN A 234 8.14 2.68 63.46
C GLN A 234 8.06 4.08 64.10
N GLN A 235 7.55 5.09 63.38
CA GLN A 235 7.53 6.47 63.85
C GLN A 235 6.37 6.81 64.79
N LYS A 236 5.18 6.24 64.54
CA LYS A 236 3.96 6.48 65.32
C LYS A 236 3.25 5.16 65.65
N PRO A 237 3.79 4.37 66.58
CA PRO A 237 3.17 3.10 66.97
C PRO A 237 1.74 3.32 67.48
N GLY A 238 0.77 2.56 66.96
CA GLY A 238 -0.63 2.61 67.39
C GLY A 238 -1.55 3.55 66.60
N ASP A 239 -1.02 4.46 65.78
CA ASP A 239 -1.85 5.31 64.90
C ASP A 239 -2.18 4.59 63.58
N VAL A 240 -3.08 3.61 63.67
CA VAL A 240 -3.51 2.78 62.52
C VAL A 240 -4.06 3.65 61.39
N ALA A 241 -4.77 4.73 61.70
CA ALA A 241 -5.33 5.64 60.71
C ALA A 241 -4.21 6.31 59.90
N ALA A 242 -3.19 6.87 60.56
CA ALA A 242 -2.06 7.47 59.87
C ALA A 242 -1.26 6.47 59.03
N MET A 243 -1.09 5.23 59.51
CA MET A 243 -0.41 4.16 58.75
C MET A 243 -1.15 3.84 57.45
N LEU A 244 -2.48 3.64 57.52
CA LEU A 244 -3.29 3.30 56.34
C LEU A 244 -3.37 4.45 55.34
N ASP A 245 -3.60 5.67 55.83
CA ASP A 245 -3.68 6.87 54.99
C ASP A 245 -2.35 7.16 54.28
N GLY A 246 -1.21 7.04 54.98
CA GLY A 246 0.11 7.20 54.40
C GLY A 246 0.37 6.19 53.29
N SER A 247 0.11 4.91 53.58
CA SER A 247 0.30 3.80 52.64
C SER A 247 -0.57 3.97 51.39
N ARG A 248 -1.86 4.31 51.56
CA ARG A 248 -2.78 4.51 50.43
C ARG A 248 -2.36 5.70 49.55
N ARG A 249 -1.88 6.79 50.14
CA ARG A 249 -1.33 7.92 49.37
C ARG A 249 -0.07 7.52 48.61
N ALA A 250 0.85 6.80 49.23
CA ALA A 250 2.08 6.34 48.59
C ALA A 250 1.77 5.40 47.39
N MET A 251 0.85 4.46 47.59
CA MET A 251 0.37 3.57 46.52
C MET A 251 -0.28 4.33 45.36
N ARG A 252 -1.19 5.27 45.65
CA ARG A 252 -1.82 6.11 44.61
C ARG A 252 -0.80 6.94 43.84
N ALA A 253 0.21 7.49 44.52
CA ALA A 253 1.28 8.23 43.87
C ALA A 253 2.17 7.34 42.99
N ALA A 254 2.40 6.08 43.38
CA ALA A 254 3.09 5.10 42.53
C ALA A 254 2.23 4.69 41.33
N TYR A 255 0.96 4.38 41.56
CA TYR A 255 -0.03 4.06 40.54
C TYR A 255 -0.07 5.11 39.42
N GLN A 256 -0.19 6.40 39.77
CA GLN A 256 -0.22 7.49 38.79
C GLN A 256 1.08 7.56 37.97
N ARG A 257 2.25 7.41 38.63
CA ARG A 257 3.55 7.39 37.93
C ARG A 257 3.65 6.24 36.92
N GLU A 258 3.13 5.06 37.26
CA GLU A 258 3.11 3.92 36.35
C GLU A 258 2.16 4.14 35.17
N MET A 259 0.98 4.72 35.41
CA MET A 259 0.04 5.08 34.34
C MET A 259 0.61 6.16 33.43
N ASP A 260 1.21 7.23 33.95
CA ASP A 260 1.85 8.29 33.16
C ASP A 260 2.93 7.72 32.22
N ALA A 261 3.76 6.80 32.73
CA ALA A 261 4.77 6.11 31.93
C ALA A 261 4.13 5.26 30.81
N LEU A 262 3.03 4.56 31.12
CA LEU A 262 2.24 3.80 30.14
C LEU A 262 1.43 4.70 29.20
N GLU A 263 1.14 5.95 29.51
CA GLU A 263 0.47 6.91 28.61
C GLU A 263 1.42 7.63 27.66
N SER A 264 2.70 7.69 28.02
CA SER A 264 3.71 8.38 27.21
C SER A 264 3.67 7.98 25.74
N ASN A 265 3.74 8.97 24.84
CA ASN A 265 3.72 8.80 23.38
C ASN A 265 2.40 8.26 22.77
N LEU A 266 1.37 7.95 23.56
CA LEU A 266 0.07 7.50 23.04
C LEU A 266 -0.64 8.65 22.29
N ALA A 267 -0.47 9.88 22.77
CA ALA A 267 -0.98 11.09 22.11
C ALA A 267 -0.46 11.24 20.67
N PHE A 268 0.78 10.82 20.39
CA PHE A 268 1.31 10.86 19.02
C PHE A 268 0.53 9.91 18.09
N LEU A 269 0.19 8.70 18.54
CA LEU A 269 -0.64 7.78 17.74
C LEU A 269 -2.06 8.34 17.52
N ALA A 270 -2.63 8.99 18.54
CA ALA A 270 -3.92 9.66 18.43
C ALA A 270 -3.89 10.77 17.36
N SER A 271 -2.89 11.64 17.41
CA SER A 271 -2.71 12.73 16.43
C SER A 271 -2.36 12.22 15.04
N ALA A 272 -1.46 11.23 14.93
CA ALA A 272 -1.14 10.61 13.64
C ALA A 272 -2.39 9.97 13.02
N GLY A 273 -3.21 9.30 13.82
CA GLY A 273 -4.47 8.70 13.40
C GLY A 273 -5.51 9.72 12.94
N SER A 274 -5.67 10.83 13.66
CA SER A 274 -6.72 11.82 13.36
C SER A 274 -6.33 12.84 12.30
N VAL A 275 -5.04 13.24 12.21
CA VAL A 275 -4.59 14.33 11.35
C VAL A 275 -4.09 13.87 9.99
N SER A 276 -3.50 12.66 9.89
CA SER A 276 -2.94 12.15 8.62
C SER A 276 -3.95 12.09 7.45
N PRO A 277 -5.23 11.72 7.64
CA PRO A 277 -6.21 11.76 6.55
C PRO A 277 -6.42 13.17 6.00
N TYR A 278 -6.43 14.18 6.87
CA TYR A 278 -6.60 15.58 6.46
C TYR A 278 -5.36 16.12 5.72
N ILE A 279 -4.16 15.70 6.13
CA ILE A 279 -2.92 16.03 5.41
C ILE A 279 -2.96 15.42 4.00
N GLY A 280 -3.39 14.16 3.87
CA GLY A 280 -3.54 13.50 2.55
C GLY A 280 -4.60 14.18 1.67
N LEU A 281 -5.76 14.50 2.24
CA LEU A 281 -6.84 15.24 1.57
C LEU A 281 -6.34 16.60 1.07
N PHE A 282 -5.59 17.34 1.89
CA PHE A 282 -4.98 18.61 1.49
C PHE A 282 -4.06 18.45 0.27
N GLY A 283 -3.19 17.42 0.27
CA GLY A 283 -2.36 17.09 -0.88
C GLY A 283 -3.17 16.79 -2.14
N THR A 284 -4.31 16.11 -1.99
CA THR A 284 -5.20 15.81 -3.11
C THR A 284 -5.88 17.06 -3.68
N VAL A 285 -6.46 17.89 -2.81
CA VAL A 285 -7.11 19.15 -3.21
C VAL A 285 -6.11 20.04 -3.95
N TRP A 286 -4.90 20.15 -3.43
CA TRP A 286 -3.85 20.95 -4.07
C TRP A 286 -3.41 20.39 -5.43
N GLY A 287 -3.17 19.08 -5.52
CA GLY A 287 -2.75 18.44 -6.77
C GLY A 287 -3.80 18.58 -7.88
N ILE A 288 -5.09 18.39 -7.54
CA ILE A 288 -6.20 18.61 -8.46
C ILE A 288 -6.27 20.09 -8.88
N MET A 289 -6.17 21.03 -7.93
CA MET A 289 -6.17 22.47 -8.23
C MET A 289 -5.04 22.84 -9.20
N ASN A 290 -3.82 22.34 -8.97
CA ASN A 290 -2.67 22.62 -9.83
C ASN A 290 -2.84 22.01 -11.24
N SER A 291 -3.43 20.81 -11.33
CA SER A 291 -3.75 20.16 -12.60
C SER A 291 -4.73 21.00 -13.44
N PHE A 292 -5.78 21.53 -12.81
CA PHE A 292 -6.74 22.42 -13.49
C PHE A 292 -6.14 23.78 -13.84
N ARG A 293 -5.26 24.34 -13.01
CA ARG A 293 -4.56 25.59 -13.33
C ARG A 293 -3.67 25.45 -14.57
N GLY A 294 -3.06 24.28 -14.78
CA GLY A 294 -2.29 23.97 -15.98
C GLY A 294 -3.12 24.01 -17.27
N LEU A 295 -4.43 23.73 -17.19
CA LEU A 295 -5.34 23.83 -18.33
C LEU A 295 -5.77 25.25 -18.68
N ALA A 296 -5.66 26.21 -17.76
CA ALA A 296 -6.17 27.57 -17.95
C ALA A 296 -5.49 28.33 -19.10
N ASN A 297 -4.28 27.92 -19.50
CA ASN A 297 -3.47 28.56 -20.53
C ASN A 297 -3.40 27.79 -21.85
N VAL A 298 -4.19 26.72 -22.01
CA VAL A 298 -4.14 25.83 -23.19
C VAL A 298 -5.43 25.98 -24.00
N HIS A 299 -5.30 26.18 -25.31
CA HIS A 299 -6.47 26.40 -26.20
C HIS A 299 -7.39 25.18 -26.32
N GLN A 300 -6.90 23.97 -26.02
CA GLN A 300 -7.69 22.74 -26.06
C GLN A 300 -7.34 21.86 -24.87
N ALA A 301 -8.27 21.75 -23.92
CA ALA A 301 -8.13 20.85 -22.78
C ALA A 301 -8.39 19.40 -23.20
N THR A 302 -7.48 18.49 -22.83
CA THR A 302 -7.67 17.05 -23.00
C THR A 302 -7.61 16.36 -21.64
N LEU A 303 -8.40 15.29 -21.46
CA LEU A 303 -8.37 14.50 -20.23
C LEU A 303 -6.99 13.90 -19.96
N ALA A 304 -6.24 13.57 -21.02
CA ALA A 304 -4.88 13.07 -20.94
C ALA A 304 -3.91 14.07 -20.29
N ALA A 305 -4.15 15.38 -20.43
CA ALA A 305 -3.28 16.41 -19.86
C ALA A 305 -3.42 16.55 -18.33
N VAL A 306 -4.58 16.22 -17.76
CA VAL A 306 -4.82 16.31 -16.29
C VAL A 306 -4.75 14.97 -15.57
N ALA A 307 -4.89 13.86 -16.30
CA ALA A 307 -4.91 12.53 -15.71
C ALA A 307 -3.69 12.23 -14.81
N PRO A 308 -2.44 12.61 -15.18
CA PRO A 308 -1.28 12.40 -14.30
C PRO A 308 -1.40 13.13 -12.97
N GLY A 309 -1.69 14.44 -12.99
CA GLY A 309 -1.75 15.24 -11.76
C GLY A 309 -2.93 14.88 -10.84
N ILE A 310 -4.04 14.37 -11.40
CA ILE A 310 -5.14 13.79 -10.60
C ILE A 310 -4.69 12.47 -9.97
N ALA A 311 -4.00 11.60 -10.71
CA ALA A 311 -3.50 10.35 -10.14
C ALA A 311 -2.51 10.61 -8.99
N GLU A 312 -1.59 11.56 -9.15
CA GLU A 312 -0.63 11.99 -8.11
C GLU A 312 -1.34 12.49 -6.86
N ALA A 313 -2.35 13.34 -7.05
CA ALA A 313 -3.18 13.86 -5.99
C ALA A 313 -3.82 12.72 -5.18
N LEU A 314 -4.41 11.73 -5.85
CA LEU A 314 -5.07 10.58 -5.19
C LEU A 314 -4.10 9.72 -4.38
N VAL A 315 -2.84 9.59 -4.80
CA VAL A 315 -1.81 8.87 -4.03
C VAL A 315 -1.56 9.53 -2.67
N ALA A 316 -1.60 10.87 -2.58
CA ALA A 316 -1.42 11.56 -1.30
C ALA A 316 -2.49 11.19 -0.26
N THR A 317 -3.77 11.07 -0.67
CA THR A 317 -4.84 10.58 0.22
C THR A 317 -4.63 9.12 0.60
N ALA A 318 -4.24 8.27 -0.36
CA ALA A 318 -4.00 6.85 -0.08
C ALA A 318 -2.88 6.66 0.97
N ILE A 319 -1.78 7.40 0.84
CA ILE A 319 -0.68 7.39 1.84
C ILE A 319 -1.17 7.94 3.18
N GLY A 320 -2.00 8.99 3.19
CA GLY A 320 -2.58 9.56 4.40
C GLY A 320 -3.42 8.55 5.19
N LEU A 321 -4.27 7.79 4.48
CA LEU A 321 -5.04 6.70 5.07
C LEU A 321 -4.16 5.55 5.55
N PHE A 322 -3.13 5.20 4.79
CA PHE A 322 -2.17 4.16 5.18
C PHE A 322 -1.40 4.52 6.45
N ALA A 323 -1.08 5.79 6.67
CA ALA A 323 -0.50 6.27 7.93
C ALA A 323 -1.51 6.28 9.07
N ALA A 324 -2.76 6.69 8.81
CA ALA A 324 -3.80 6.87 9.82
C ALA A 324 -4.35 5.57 10.40
N ILE A 325 -4.73 4.61 9.54
CA ILE A 325 -5.48 3.42 9.95
C ILE A 325 -4.72 2.59 11.00
N PRO A 326 -3.44 2.22 10.80
CA PRO A 326 -2.70 1.47 11.81
C PRO A 326 -2.53 2.25 13.11
N ALA A 327 -2.34 3.57 13.04
CA ALA A 327 -2.18 4.42 14.21
C ALA A 327 -3.45 4.45 15.07
N VAL A 328 -4.63 4.62 14.46
CA VAL A 328 -5.92 4.59 15.18
C VAL A 328 -6.19 3.23 15.81
N VAL A 329 -5.98 2.15 15.06
CA VAL A 329 -6.19 0.77 15.57
C VAL A 329 -5.28 0.49 16.76
N ALA A 330 -4.01 0.87 16.67
CA ALA A 330 -3.05 0.69 17.74
C ALA A 330 -3.38 1.57 18.96
N TYR A 331 -3.71 2.85 18.74
CA TYR A 331 -4.15 3.76 19.80
C TYR A 331 -5.32 3.19 20.58
N ASN A 332 -6.39 2.78 19.91
CA ASN A 332 -7.59 2.22 20.56
C ASN A 332 -7.27 0.95 21.34
N ARG A 333 -6.43 0.07 20.77
CA ARG A 333 -6.00 -1.15 21.43
C ARG A 333 -5.20 -0.85 22.70
N TYR A 334 -4.23 0.05 22.63
CA TYR A 334 -3.38 0.36 23.78
C TYR A 334 -4.14 1.14 24.86
N ALA A 335 -5.02 2.07 24.48
CA ALA A 335 -5.90 2.74 25.42
C ALA A 335 -6.76 1.74 26.21
N TYR A 336 -7.35 0.75 25.52
CA TYR A 336 -8.11 -0.32 26.16
C TYR A 336 -7.24 -1.20 27.08
N ASP A 337 -6.06 -1.62 26.61
CA ASP A 337 -5.14 -2.44 27.39
C ASP A 337 -4.66 -1.70 28.67
N MET A 338 -4.52 -0.38 28.60
CA MET A 338 -4.14 0.47 29.73
C MET A 338 -5.27 0.72 30.71
N ASP A 339 -6.50 0.94 30.24
CA ASP A 339 -7.69 1.05 31.09
C ASP A 339 -7.92 -0.24 31.92
N ARG A 340 -7.65 -1.40 31.32
CA ARG A 340 -7.67 -2.68 32.06
C ARG A 340 -6.57 -2.77 33.12
N LEU A 341 -5.35 -2.30 32.84
CA LEU A 341 -4.28 -2.25 33.85
C LEU A 341 -4.61 -1.27 34.97
N SER A 342 -5.13 -0.10 34.61
CA SER A 342 -5.61 0.94 35.54
C SER A 342 -6.61 0.36 36.54
N THR A 343 -7.66 -0.30 36.04
CA THR A 343 -8.69 -0.95 36.86
C THR A 343 -8.11 -2.02 37.81
N ARG A 344 -7.14 -2.80 37.33
CA ARG A 344 -6.47 -3.82 38.15
C ARG A 344 -5.64 -3.21 39.27
N PHE A 345 -4.89 -2.16 38.97
CA PHE A 345 -4.07 -1.49 39.98
C PHE A 345 -4.94 -0.83 41.05
N ASP A 346 -6.05 -0.20 40.67
CA ASP A 346 -6.98 0.40 41.64
C ASP A 346 -7.60 -0.66 42.55
N SER A 347 -8.03 -1.79 41.98
CA SER A 347 -8.54 -2.94 42.74
C SER A 347 -7.49 -3.47 43.73
N PHE A 348 -6.25 -3.63 43.29
CA PHE A 348 -5.14 -4.06 44.14
C PHE A 348 -4.88 -3.08 45.29
N VAL A 349 -4.90 -1.77 45.04
CA VAL A 349 -4.71 -0.75 46.07
C VAL A 349 -5.76 -0.87 47.18
N ASP A 350 -7.01 -1.10 46.82
CA ASP A 350 -8.10 -1.25 47.79
C ASP A 350 -8.00 -2.58 48.57
N GLU A 351 -7.72 -3.69 47.88
CA GLU A 351 -7.55 -5.01 48.51
C GLU A 351 -6.34 -5.04 49.45
N PHE A 352 -5.21 -4.50 49.02
CA PHE A 352 -4.01 -4.43 49.85
C PHE A 352 -4.19 -3.47 51.04
N SER A 353 -4.93 -2.36 50.87
CA SER A 353 -5.30 -1.49 51.99
C SER A 353 -6.12 -2.24 53.06
N ASN A 354 -7.05 -3.11 52.65
CA ASN A 354 -7.81 -3.96 53.58
C ASN A 354 -6.92 -4.98 54.29
N ILE A 355 -5.92 -5.54 53.60
CA ILE A 355 -4.93 -6.44 54.21
C ILE A 355 -4.09 -5.71 55.27
N LEU A 356 -3.58 -4.52 54.95
CA LEU A 356 -2.83 -3.70 55.90
C LEU A 356 -3.67 -3.32 57.13
N GLN A 357 -4.96 -3.02 56.94
CA GLN A 357 -5.87 -2.74 58.05
C GLN A 357 -6.02 -3.93 59.01
N ARG A 358 -6.04 -5.17 58.48
CA ARG A 358 -6.09 -6.38 59.29
C ARG A 358 -4.77 -6.63 60.04
N GLN A 359 -3.63 -6.31 59.45
CA GLN A 359 -2.31 -6.46 60.11
C GLN A 359 -1.97 -5.35 61.11
N ALA A 360 -2.64 -4.21 61.02
CA ALA A 360 -2.44 -3.07 61.92
C ALA A 360 -3.26 -3.16 63.22
N ARG A 361 -4.27 -4.05 63.26
CA ARG A 361 -5.01 -4.42 64.47
C ARG A 361 -4.27 -5.51 65.22
#